data_AF-A0A9D6RD51-F1
#
_entry.id   AF-A0A9D6RD51-F1
#
_cell.length_a   1.000
_cell.length_b   1.000
_cell.length_c   1.000
_cell.angle_alpha   90.00
_cell.angle_beta   90.00
_cell.angle_gamma   90.00
#
_symmetry.space_group_name_H-M   'P 1'
#
loop_
_entity.id
_entity.type
_entity.pdbx_description
1 polymer ?
#
loop_
_entity_poly.entity_id
_entity_poly.type
_entity_poly.pdbx_seq_one_letter_code
_entity_poly.pdbx_strand_id
1 'polypeptide(L)'
;MASRGSSEPALPLARRVALGGSLPMTAAGDSRADTGHEPGKDPLLPALGKLVRGLSCLFWGVPILLVASVQTAKAEPARNLHLWSTVGAFALVAYGVHLLGAFQPQERIWQRAVDRARLVSLLNLGFSPFLYYWSRVPSNGMFQSMLDLLVVCFLSFLIEMNPLMERLVAMLPDAALRDETKLFARIGRAILAPIWGGAVFYLVMTRFNLVFPFLAPWFAFLSEGGLWIALFLALLPIALTMSLLWKIKELVFQSVFCR
;
A
#
# COMPACT_ATOMS: atom_id res chain seq x y z
N MET A 1 18.88 -55.30 24.35
CA MET A 1 18.54 -56.37 25.31
C MET A 1 18.58 -55.79 26.71
N ALA A 2 17.41 -55.75 27.39
CA ALA A 2 17.12 -55.53 28.82
C ALA A 2 17.74 -54.29 29.54
N SER A 3 17.07 -53.53 30.42
CA SER A 3 15.83 -53.72 31.19
C SER A 3 15.20 -52.39 31.64
N ARG A 4 13.88 -52.45 31.91
CA ARG A 4 13.00 -51.46 32.55
C ARG A 4 13.47 -50.95 33.91
N GLY A 5 12.94 -49.80 34.33
CA GLY A 5 12.91 -49.40 35.75
C GLY A 5 12.30 -48.01 36.01
N SER A 6 10.99 -47.88 35.88
CA SER A 6 10.20 -46.77 36.45
C SER A 6 10.15 -46.87 37.97
N SER A 7 10.28 -45.77 38.72
CA SER A 7 9.66 -45.56 40.05
C SER A 7 9.81 -44.10 40.50
N GLU A 8 8.78 -43.30 40.28
CA GLU A 8 8.45 -42.17 41.17
C GLU A 8 8.10 -42.72 42.56
N PRO A 9 8.38 -41.95 43.63
CA PRO A 9 7.39 -41.82 44.69
C PRO A 9 6.97 -40.36 44.89
N ALA A 10 5.66 -40.23 45.01
CA ALA A 10 4.90 -39.01 45.03
C ALA A 10 4.66 -38.47 46.47
N LEU A 11 4.48 -37.14 46.52
CA LEU A 11 3.59 -36.36 47.40
C LEU A 11 4.03 -36.13 48.87
N PRO A 12 3.48 -35.11 49.59
CA PRO A 12 2.53 -34.06 49.17
C PRO A 12 2.90 -32.62 49.64
N LEU A 13 2.74 -31.63 48.75
CA LEU A 13 2.73 -30.19 49.09
C LEU A 13 1.40 -29.73 49.76
N ALA A 14 0.57 -30.68 50.21
CA ALA A 14 -0.72 -30.46 50.87
C ALA A 14 -0.60 -30.21 52.39
N ARG A 15 0.57 -29.78 52.89
CA ARG A 15 0.82 -29.53 54.32
C ARG A 15 1.29 -28.10 54.65
N ARG A 16 1.13 -27.15 53.73
CA ARG A 16 1.43 -25.71 53.98
C ARG A 16 0.20 -24.80 54.05
N VAL A 17 -1.01 -25.34 53.90
CA VAL A 17 -2.27 -24.54 53.91
C VAL A 17 -3.07 -24.72 55.20
N ALA A 18 -2.67 -25.63 56.09
CA ALA A 18 -3.28 -25.79 57.41
C ALA A 18 -2.32 -25.27 58.49
N LEU A 19 -2.41 -23.97 58.82
CA LEU A 19 -2.17 -23.37 60.14
C LEU A 19 -2.01 -21.83 60.03
N GLY A 20 -3.04 -21.10 60.49
CA GLY A 20 -3.02 -19.66 60.74
C GLY A 20 -3.84 -18.86 59.72
N GLY A 21 -4.93 -18.18 60.04
CA GLY A 21 -5.55 -17.83 61.31
C GLY A 21 -6.81 -17.00 60.98
N SER A 22 -7.81 -17.09 61.84
CA SER A 22 -9.18 -16.60 61.69
C SER A 22 -9.37 -15.09 62.00
N LEU A 23 -10.08 -14.38 61.09
CA LEU A 23 -11.15 -13.34 61.27
C LEU A 23 -10.85 -12.01 62.03
N PRO A 24 -11.54 -10.86 61.75
CA PRO A 24 -12.99 -10.76 61.49
C PRO A 24 -13.51 -9.76 60.42
N MET A 25 -14.83 -9.88 60.20
CA MET A 25 -15.76 -9.02 59.47
C MET A 25 -15.64 -7.52 59.81
N THR A 26 -15.67 -6.69 58.76
CA THR A 26 -16.34 -5.38 58.78
C THR A 26 -17.15 -5.25 57.49
N ALA A 27 -18.47 -5.20 57.65
CA ALA A 27 -19.41 -4.81 56.63
C ALA A 27 -19.40 -3.29 56.48
N ALA A 28 -19.24 -2.79 55.25
CA ALA A 28 -19.70 -1.47 54.85
C ALA A 28 -19.85 -1.49 53.32
N GLY A 29 -21.06 -1.27 52.84
CA GLY A 29 -21.35 -1.23 51.42
C GLY A 29 -20.72 -0.02 50.73
N ASP A 30 -20.36 -0.19 49.47
CA ASP A 30 -20.54 0.86 48.48
C ASP A 30 -21.06 0.21 47.20
N SER A 31 -22.39 0.23 47.05
CA SER A 31 -23.05 0.13 45.76
C SER A 31 -22.67 1.37 44.96
N ARG A 32 -21.61 1.28 44.16
CA ARG A 32 -21.32 2.27 43.13
C ARG A 32 -21.19 1.59 41.78
N ALA A 33 -22.30 1.70 41.04
CA ALA A 33 -22.37 1.83 39.60
C ALA A 33 -21.46 0.88 38.82
N ASP A 34 -22.04 -0.26 38.49
CA ASP A 34 -21.90 -0.90 37.18
C ASP A 34 -22.10 0.16 36.08
N THR A 35 -21.04 0.91 35.76
CA THR A 35 -20.92 1.54 34.46
C THR A 35 -20.49 0.43 33.52
N GLY A 36 -21.48 -0.21 32.90
CA GLY A 36 -21.31 -1.06 31.73
C GLY A 36 -20.55 -0.30 30.65
N HIS A 37 -19.23 -0.37 30.74
CA HIS A 37 -18.34 -0.03 29.65
C HIS A 37 -18.03 -1.37 29.00
N GLU A 38 -18.76 -1.71 27.92
CA GLU A 38 -18.31 -2.75 26.99
C GLU A 38 -16.92 -2.32 26.47
N PRO A 39 -15.81 -2.88 26.97
CA PRO A 39 -14.50 -2.36 26.65
C PRO A 39 -14.00 -3.13 25.43
N GLY A 40 -14.20 -2.62 24.22
CA GLY A 40 -13.47 -3.16 23.07
C GLY A 40 -13.91 -2.85 21.64
N LYS A 41 -15.11 -2.31 21.39
CA LYS A 41 -15.62 -2.16 20.00
C LYS A 41 -15.52 -0.76 19.40
N ASP A 42 -15.33 0.27 20.20
CA ASP A 42 -15.54 1.66 19.75
C ASP A 42 -14.42 2.33 18.92
N PRO A 43 -13.11 2.03 19.08
CA PRO A 43 -12.08 2.68 18.25
C PRO A 43 -11.87 2.00 16.88
N LEU A 44 -12.35 0.77 16.71
CA LEU A 44 -12.09 -0.02 15.50
C LEU A 44 -13.00 0.37 14.33
N LEU A 45 -14.27 0.67 14.60
CA LEU A 45 -15.25 1.02 13.56
C LEU A 45 -14.89 2.32 12.80
N PRO A 46 -14.48 3.42 13.46
CA PRO A 46 -14.07 4.63 12.75
C PRO A 46 -12.77 4.44 11.95
N ALA A 47 -11.83 3.64 12.46
CA ALA A 47 -10.59 3.33 11.76
C ALA A 47 -10.84 2.49 10.50
N LEU A 48 -11.77 1.53 10.57
CA LEU A 48 -12.18 0.71 9.45
C LEU A 48 -12.95 1.52 8.39
N GLY A 49 -13.79 2.46 8.81
CA GLY A 49 -14.43 3.42 7.92
C GLY A 49 -13.42 4.30 7.15
N LYS A 50 -12.37 4.78 7.83
CA LYS A 50 -11.26 5.51 7.18
C LYS A 50 -10.49 4.63 6.19
N LEU A 51 -10.28 3.36 6.53
CA LEU A 51 -9.64 2.38 5.63
C LEU A 51 -10.45 2.20 4.34
N VAL A 52 -11.77 1.97 4.44
CA VAL A 52 -12.65 1.82 3.26
C VAL A 52 -12.61 3.07 2.38
N ARG A 53 -12.64 4.26 3.00
CA ARG A 53 -12.52 5.54 2.28
C ARG A 53 -11.16 5.65 1.58
N GLY A 54 -10.07 5.29 2.25
CA GLY A 54 -8.72 5.30 1.69
C GLY A 54 -8.59 4.36 0.48
N LEU A 55 -9.10 3.13 0.60
CA LEU A 55 -9.17 2.16 -0.50
C LEU A 55 -10.01 2.70 -1.67
N SER A 56 -11.15 3.33 -1.39
CA SER A 56 -11.99 3.94 -2.43
C SER A 56 -11.27 5.10 -3.15
N CYS A 57 -10.59 5.97 -2.41
CA CYS A 57 -9.78 7.05 -2.98
C CYS A 57 -8.66 6.51 -3.86
N LEU A 58 -8.01 5.41 -3.48
CA LEU A 58 -6.98 4.76 -4.29
C LEU A 58 -7.56 4.08 -5.54
N PHE A 59 -8.71 3.40 -5.38
CA PHE A 59 -9.39 2.73 -6.49
C PHE A 59 -9.82 3.73 -7.57
N TRP A 60 -10.39 4.88 -7.20
CA TRP A 60 -10.75 5.91 -8.17
C TRP A 60 -9.56 6.78 -8.59
N GLY A 61 -8.62 6.99 -7.67
CA GLY A 61 -7.45 7.82 -7.89
C GLY A 61 -6.54 7.29 -8.97
N VAL A 62 -6.22 5.98 -8.99
CA VAL A 62 -5.28 5.40 -9.96
C VAL A 62 -5.76 5.50 -11.42
N PRO A 63 -7.01 5.16 -11.78
CA PRO A 63 -7.52 5.34 -13.14
C PRO A 63 -7.63 6.81 -13.55
N ILE A 64 -8.16 7.67 -12.67
CA ILE A 64 -8.26 9.12 -12.94
C ILE A 64 -6.86 9.68 -13.18
N LEU A 65 -5.88 9.25 -12.39
CA LEU A 65 -4.49 9.64 -12.53
C LEU A 65 -3.92 9.24 -13.88
N LEU A 66 -4.15 8.00 -14.31
CA LEU A 66 -3.72 7.51 -15.62
C LEU A 66 -4.33 8.36 -16.75
N VAL A 67 -5.65 8.58 -16.70
CA VAL A 67 -6.38 9.36 -17.72
C VAL A 67 -5.95 10.82 -17.72
N ALA A 68 -5.80 11.46 -16.55
CA ALA A 68 -5.34 12.84 -16.42
C ALA A 68 -3.90 13.02 -16.90
N SER A 69 -3.03 12.02 -16.66
CA SER A 69 -1.64 12.03 -17.14
C SER A 69 -1.58 11.93 -18.65
N VAL A 70 -2.37 11.04 -19.26
CA VAL A 70 -2.44 10.88 -20.73
C VAL A 70 -3.03 12.13 -21.39
N GLN A 71 -4.11 12.70 -20.86
CA GLN A 71 -4.71 13.93 -21.41
C GLN A 71 -3.74 15.12 -21.36
N THR A 72 -3.04 15.29 -20.24
CA THR A 72 -2.08 16.39 -20.10
C THR A 72 -0.84 16.18 -20.98
N ALA A 73 -0.44 14.94 -21.23
CA ALA A 73 0.61 14.61 -22.20
C ALA A 73 0.19 14.90 -23.66
N LYS A 74 -1.10 14.76 -23.99
CA LYS A 74 -1.66 15.06 -25.32
C LYS A 74 -1.86 16.57 -25.60
N ALA A 75 -1.56 17.44 -24.64
CA ALA A 75 -1.53 18.90 -24.80
C ALA A 75 -2.84 19.52 -25.35
N GLU A 76 -4.01 19.05 -24.94
CA GLU A 76 -5.27 19.68 -25.35
C GLU A 76 -5.50 21.07 -24.71
N PRO A 77 -6.21 22.01 -25.39
CA PRO A 77 -6.11 23.45 -25.13
C PRO A 77 -6.81 23.97 -23.86
N ALA A 78 -7.53 23.14 -23.10
CA ALA A 78 -8.27 23.59 -21.90
C ALA A 78 -7.29 24.02 -20.78
N ARG A 79 -7.06 25.33 -20.72
CA ARG A 79 -5.81 25.99 -20.32
C ARG A 79 -5.33 25.79 -18.87
N ASN A 80 -6.24 25.60 -17.91
CA ASN A 80 -5.92 25.44 -16.48
C ASN A 80 -6.57 24.21 -15.83
N LEU A 81 -7.65 23.68 -16.43
CA LEU A 81 -8.37 22.54 -15.87
C LEU A 81 -7.48 21.28 -15.82
N HIS A 82 -6.57 21.12 -16.80
CA HIS A 82 -5.65 19.98 -16.89
C HIS A 82 -4.58 19.96 -15.78
N LEU A 83 -4.05 21.12 -15.38
CA LEU A 83 -3.12 21.18 -14.25
C LEU A 83 -3.82 20.71 -12.97
N TRP A 84 -5.00 21.27 -12.70
CA TRP A 84 -5.77 20.92 -11.50
C TRP A 84 -6.29 19.48 -11.53
N SER A 85 -6.60 18.93 -12.71
CA SER A 85 -7.03 17.52 -12.81
C SER A 85 -5.88 16.56 -12.54
N THR A 86 -4.68 16.81 -13.08
CA THR A 86 -3.50 15.97 -12.80
C THR A 86 -3.07 16.10 -11.34
N VAL A 87 -2.92 17.32 -10.81
CA VAL A 87 -2.56 17.55 -9.41
C VAL A 87 -3.64 16.96 -8.49
N GLY A 88 -4.92 17.16 -8.80
CA GLY A 88 -6.04 16.61 -8.06
C GLY A 88 -6.04 15.07 -8.03
N ALA A 89 -5.69 14.42 -9.14
CA ALA A 89 -5.59 12.96 -9.20
C ALA A 89 -4.44 12.43 -8.33
N PHE A 90 -3.26 13.02 -8.41
CA PHE A 90 -2.13 12.66 -7.53
C PHE A 90 -2.44 12.95 -6.07
N ALA A 91 -3.12 14.06 -5.77
CA ALA A 91 -3.54 14.42 -4.43
C ALA A 91 -4.57 13.43 -3.87
N LEU A 92 -5.51 12.96 -4.69
CA LEU A 92 -6.49 11.94 -4.32
C LEU A 92 -5.81 10.61 -3.94
N VAL A 93 -4.79 10.19 -4.71
CA VAL A 93 -3.98 9.01 -4.40
C VAL A 93 -3.20 9.21 -3.10
N ALA A 94 -2.51 10.34 -2.94
CA ALA A 94 -1.77 10.66 -1.71
C ALA A 94 -2.67 10.71 -0.47
N TYR A 95 -3.87 11.28 -0.61
CA TYR A 95 -4.88 11.31 0.43
C TYR A 95 -5.41 9.91 0.77
N GLY A 96 -5.64 9.06 -0.24
CA GLY A 96 -6.01 7.66 -0.07
C GLY A 96 -5.00 6.89 0.79
N VAL A 97 -3.70 7.01 0.47
CA VAL A 97 -2.62 6.42 1.30
C VAL A 97 -2.60 7.03 2.70
N HIS A 98 -2.81 8.34 2.81
CA HIS A 98 -2.80 9.01 4.11
C HIS A 98 -3.90 8.45 5.04
N LEU A 99 -5.10 8.19 4.52
CA LEU A 99 -6.22 7.57 5.23
C LEU A 99 -5.89 6.15 5.71
N LEU A 100 -5.18 5.35 4.92
CA LEU A 100 -4.76 3.99 5.30
C LEU A 100 -3.91 3.99 6.57
N GLY A 101 -3.10 5.02 6.79
CA GLY A 101 -2.26 5.14 7.99
C GLY A 101 -3.03 5.25 9.31
N ALA A 102 -4.30 5.65 9.28
CA ALA A 102 -5.14 5.69 10.47
C ALA A 102 -5.56 4.29 10.95
N PHE A 103 -5.46 3.27 10.09
CA PHE A 103 -5.75 1.89 10.44
C PHE A 103 -4.59 1.28 11.22
N GLN A 104 -4.87 0.62 12.35
CA GLN A 104 -3.90 -0.06 13.22
C GLN A 104 -2.56 0.70 13.42
N PRO A 105 -2.56 1.86 14.11
CA PRO A 105 -1.33 2.64 14.37
C PRO A 105 -0.28 1.88 15.20
N GLN A 106 -0.70 0.83 15.91
CA GLN A 106 0.17 0.01 16.76
C GLN A 106 1.03 -0.97 15.95
N GLU A 107 0.61 -1.36 14.73
CA GLU A 107 1.38 -2.31 13.93
C GLU A 107 2.52 -1.62 13.18
N ARG A 108 3.73 -1.72 13.73
CA ARG A 108 4.94 -1.08 13.20
C ARG A 108 5.24 -1.45 11.74
N ILE A 109 5.01 -2.71 11.36
CA ILE A 109 5.33 -3.19 9.99
C ILE A 109 4.37 -2.56 8.98
N TRP A 110 3.09 -2.39 9.35
CA TRP A 110 2.09 -1.71 8.55
C TRP A 110 2.39 -0.22 8.40
N GLN A 111 2.67 0.47 9.50
CA GLN A 111 3.01 1.89 9.46
C GLN A 111 4.24 2.15 8.58
N ARG A 112 5.28 1.31 8.65
CA ARG A 112 6.43 1.42 7.73
C ARG A 112 6.05 1.26 6.27
N ALA A 113 5.17 0.31 5.93
CA ALA A 113 4.71 0.12 4.56
C ALA A 113 3.89 1.33 4.07
N VAL A 114 2.99 1.84 4.92
CA VAL A 114 2.20 3.05 4.63
C VAL A 114 3.09 4.28 4.49
N ASP A 115 4.08 4.47 5.35
CA ASP A 115 5.00 5.61 5.31
C ASP A 115 5.84 5.62 4.03
N ARG A 116 6.31 4.45 3.57
CA ARG A 116 7.01 4.32 2.27
C ARG A 116 6.07 4.70 1.12
N ALA A 117 4.86 4.16 1.09
CA ALA A 117 3.87 4.49 0.06
C ALA A 117 3.46 5.98 0.11
N ARG A 118 3.38 6.58 1.31
CA ARG A 118 3.07 7.99 1.53
C ARG A 118 4.19 8.90 1.04
N LEU A 119 5.44 8.57 1.35
CA LEU A 119 6.60 9.32 0.85
C LEU A 119 6.59 9.35 -0.68
N VAL A 120 6.43 8.17 -1.30
CA VAL A 120 6.46 8.07 -2.76
C VAL A 120 5.24 8.76 -3.40
N SER A 121 4.05 8.69 -2.81
CA SER A 121 2.87 9.41 -3.32
C SER A 121 2.99 10.93 -3.19
N LEU A 122 3.62 11.44 -2.13
CA LEU A 122 3.93 12.85 -1.98
C LEU A 122 4.97 13.34 -3.00
N LEU A 123 6.00 12.54 -3.28
CA LEU A 123 6.95 12.84 -4.35
C LEU A 123 6.24 12.94 -5.71
N ASN A 124 5.39 11.97 -6.03
CA ASN A 124 4.58 11.99 -7.25
C ASN A 124 3.68 13.23 -7.34
N LEU A 125 3.03 13.62 -6.23
CA LEU A 125 2.25 14.86 -6.16
C LEU A 125 3.12 16.10 -6.41
N GLY A 126 4.31 16.16 -5.81
CA GLY A 126 5.27 17.26 -6.00
C GLY A 126 5.76 17.38 -7.44
N PHE A 127 5.95 16.25 -8.13
CA PHE A 127 6.39 16.23 -9.52
C PHE A 127 5.24 16.42 -10.53
N SER A 128 3.99 16.23 -10.10
CA SER A 128 2.81 16.30 -10.99
C SER A 128 2.65 17.59 -11.80
N PRO A 129 2.98 18.81 -11.30
CA PRO A 129 2.82 20.04 -12.08
C PRO A 129 3.77 20.10 -13.28
N PHE A 130 4.92 19.42 -13.22
CA PHE A 130 5.91 19.42 -14.32
C PHE A 130 5.39 18.73 -15.56
N LEU A 131 4.43 17.81 -15.43
CA LEU A 131 3.76 17.17 -16.56
C LEU A 131 3.02 18.20 -17.43
N TYR A 132 2.40 19.20 -16.79
CA TYR A 132 1.77 20.31 -17.50
C TYR A 132 2.78 21.30 -18.09
N TYR A 133 3.90 21.58 -17.42
CA TYR A 133 4.90 22.50 -17.97
C TYR A 133 5.68 21.91 -19.15
N TRP A 134 5.95 20.60 -19.13
CA TRP A 134 6.62 19.93 -20.23
C TRP A 134 5.82 19.99 -21.53
N SER A 135 4.51 19.82 -21.49
CA SER A 135 3.67 19.91 -22.70
C SER A 135 3.68 21.30 -23.34
N ARG A 136 4.10 22.33 -22.61
CA ARG A 136 4.23 23.71 -23.12
C ARG A 136 5.63 24.09 -23.52
N VAL A 137 6.65 23.56 -22.85
CA VAL A 137 8.05 23.87 -23.12
C VAL A 137 8.84 22.57 -23.26
N PRO A 138 8.56 21.77 -24.31
CA PRO A 138 9.21 20.47 -24.51
C PRO A 138 10.70 20.60 -24.83
N SER A 139 11.15 21.79 -25.26
CA SER A 139 12.56 22.08 -25.58
C SER A 139 13.47 22.17 -24.35
N ASN A 140 12.91 22.28 -23.14
CA ASN A 140 13.73 22.38 -21.93
C ASN A 140 13.99 21.00 -21.32
N GLY A 141 15.24 20.56 -21.39
CA GLY A 141 15.68 19.27 -20.85
C GLY A 141 15.43 19.10 -19.34
N MET A 142 15.33 20.18 -18.56
CA MET A 142 14.98 20.09 -17.13
C MET A 142 13.57 19.52 -16.93
N PHE A 143 12.58 19.95 -17.73
CA PHE A 143 11.22 19.43 -17.63
C PHE A 143 11.13 17.97 -18.03
N GLN A 144 11.90 17.56 -19.05
CA GLN A 144 12.05 16.14 -19.40
C GLN A 144 12.58 15.34 -18.21
N SER A 145 13.58 15.87 -17.49
CA SER A 145 14.15 15.24 -16.29
C SER A 145 13.13 15.00 -15.20
N MET A 146 12.29 16.00 -14.94
CA MET A 146 11.25 15.90 -13.91
C MET A 146 10.17 14.91 -14.30
N LEU A 147 9.87 14.78 -15.61
CA LEU A 147 8.98 13.75 -16.11
C LEU A 147 9.55 12.35 -15.99
N ASP A 148 10.81 12.15 -16.38
CA ASP A 148 11.47 10.85 -16.25
C ASP A 148 11.48 10.41 -14.77
N LEU A 149 11.76 11.37 -13.87
CA LEU A 149 11.72 11.14 -12.43
C LEU A 149 10.29 10.86 -11.93
N LEU A 150 9.28 11.55 -12.45
CA LEU A 150 7.88 11.28 -12.15
C LEU A 150 7.49 9.85 -12.55
N VAL A 151 7.90 9.37 -13.73
CA VAL A 151 7.65 7.99 -14.17
C VAL A 151 8.30 6.98 -13.23
N VAL A 152 9.57 7.20 -12.86
CA VAL A 152 10.28 6.35 -11.89
C VAL A 152 9.59 6.37 -10.53
N CYS A 153 9.18 7.54 -10.03
CA CYS A 153 8.43 7.68 -8.78
C CYS A 153 7.07 6.98 -8.85
N PHE A 154 6.37 7.04 -9.98
CA PHE A 154 5.07 6.39 -10.15
C PHE A 154 5.20 4.87 -10.18
N LEU A 155 6.20 4.34 -10.89
CA LEU A 155 6.51 2.91 -10.87
C LEU A 155 6.92 2.44 -9.47
N SER A 156 7.70 3.25 -8.75
CA SER A 156 8.05 2.99 -7.35
C SER A 156 6.79 2.91 -6.48
N PHE A 157 5.82 3.80 -6.69
CA PHE A 157 4.55 3.80 -5.98
C PHE A 157 3.78 2.48 -6.21
N LEU A 158 3.67 2.04 -7.46
CA LEU A 158 3.01 0.77 -7.79
C LEU A 158 3.73 -0.43 -7.15
N ILE A 159 5.07 -0.42 -7.11
CA ILE A 159 5.84 -1.47 -6.43
C ILE A 159 5.52 -1.49 -4.93
N GLU A 160 5.47 -0.33 -4.26
CA GLU A 160 5.19 -0.21 -2.82
C GLU A 160 3.72 -0.52 -2.47
N MET A 161 2.79 -0.33 -3.40
CA MET A 161 1.38 -0.68 -3.18
C MET A 161 1.16 -2.18 -3.01
N ASN A 162 1.93 -3.02 -3.71
CA ASN A 162 1.81 -4.48 -3.62
C ASN A 162 2.05 -5.04 -2.21
N PRO A 163 3.19 -4.80 -1.53
CA PRO A 163 3.40 -5.26 -0.16
C PRO A 163 2.46 -4.60 0.84
N LEU A 164 2.02 -3.36 0.58
CA LEU A 164 1.03 -2.68 1.41
C LEU A 164 -0.31 -3.44 1.39
N MET A 165 -0.79 -3.86 0.22
CA MET A 165 -2.00 -4.68 0.09
C MET A 165 -1.82 -6.06 0.71
N GLU A 166 -0.67 -6.72 0.50
CA GLU A 166 -0.35 -8.00 1.13
C GLU A 166 -0.43 -7.92 2.66
N ARG A 167 0.09 -6.84 3.24
CA ARG A 167 0.06 -6.61 4.69
C ARG A 167 -1.35 -6.33 5.19
N LEU A 168 -2.14 -5.56 4.44
CA LEU A 168 -3.53 -5.28 4.78
C LEU A 168 -4.35 -6.57 4.86
N VAL A 169 -4.19 -7.46 3.88
CA VAL A 169 -4.91 -8.75 3.86
C VAL A 169 -4.40 -9.72 4.93
N ALA A 170 -3.12 -9.64 5.31
CA ALA A 170 -2.60 -10.44 6.42
C ALA A 170 -3.27 -10.13 7.77
N MET A 171 -3.89 -8.95 7.91
CA MET A 171 -4.69 -8.57 9.09
C MET A 171 -6.17 -8.95 8.99
N LEU A 172 -6.63 -9.36 7.80
CA LEU A 172 -8.00 -9.79 7.56
C LEU A 172 -8.17 -11.30 7.86
N PRO A 173 -9.36 -11.74 8.28
CA PRO A 173 -9.61 -13.14 8.66
C PRO A 173 -9.70 -14.12 7.47
N ASP A 174 -9.76 -13.63 6.22
CA ASP A 174 -9.91 -14.46 5.03
C ASP A 174 -8.58 -15.05 4.56
N ALA A 175 -8.48 -16.39 4.57
CA ALA A 175 -7.30 -17.13 4.12
C ALA A 175 -7.19 -17.24 2.59
N ALA A 176 -8.32 -17.38 1.89
CA ALA A 176 -8.32 -17.54 0.43
C ALA A 176 -7.87 -16.24 -0.25
N LEU A 177 -8.39 -15.10 0.20
CA LEU A 177 -7.96 -13.79 -0.31
C LEU A 177 -6.46 -13.56 -0.04
N ARG A 178 -5.95 -14.03 1.10
CA ARG A 178 -4.55 -13.86 1.48
C ARG A 178 -3.60 -14.51 0.49
N ASP A 179 -3.89 -15.73 0.07
CA ASP A 179 -3.03 -16.44 -0.87
C ASP A 179 -3.18 -15.91 -2.30
N GLU A 180 -4.39 -15.51 -2.71
CA GLU A 180 -4.60 -14.80 -3.98
C GLU A 180 -3.83 -13.47 -4.03
N THR A 181 -3.88 -12.69 -2.95
CA THR A 181 -3.18 -11.39 -2.85
C THR A 181 -1.68 -11.57 -2.92
N LYS A 182 -1.10 -12.57 -2.25
CA LYS A 182 0.34 -12.88 -2.35
C LYS A 182 0.74 -13.22 -3.78
N LEU A 183 -0.04 -14.04 -4.47
CA LEU A 183 0.24 -14.42 -5.85
C LEU A 183 0.22 -13.20 -6.78
N PHE A 184 -0.85 -12.39 -6.71
CA PHE A 184 -0.99 -11.22 -7.56
C PHE A 184 0.05 -10.14 -7.24
N ALA A 185 0.37 -9.92 -5.96
CA ALA A 185 1.43 -9.01 -5.53
C ALA A 185 2.82 -9.50 -5.96
N ARG A 186 3.06 -10.82 -5.99
CA ARG A 186 4.30 -11.40 -6.49
C ARG A 186 4.42 -11.23 -8.00
N ILE A 187 3.38 -11.56 -8.76
CA ILE A 187 3.35 -11.39 -10.23
C ILE A 187 3.49 -9.91 -10.60
N GLY A 188 2.72 -9.04 -9.95
CA GLY A 188 2.77 -7.60 -10.18
C GLY A 188 4.15 -7.02 -9.93
N ARG A 189 4.81 -7.40 -8.82
CA ARG A 189 6.21 -7.00 -8.55
C ARG A 189 7.20 -7.61 -9.53
N ALA A 190 7.05 -8.87 -9.91
CA ALA A 190 7.94 -9.52 -10.87
C ALA A 190 7.91 -8.84 -12.25
N ILE A 191 6.76 -8.29 -12.64
CA ILE A 191 6.59 -7.53 -13.88
C ILE A 191 7.07 -6.07 -13.71
N LEU A 192 6.73 -5.42 -12.60
CA LEU A 192 7.11 -4.02 -12.36
C LEU A 192 8.60 -3.82 -12.10
N ALA A 193 9.28 -4.77 -11.45
CA ALA A 193 10.70 -4.65 -11.11
C ALA A 193 11.61 -4.44 -12.34
N PRO A 194 11.53 -5.24 -13.42
CA PRO A 194 12.33 -4.98 -14.62
C PRO A 194 11.93 -3.70 -15.35
N ILE A 195 10.64 -3.34 -15.36
CA ILE A 195 10.18 -2.07 -15.96
C ILE A 195 10.78 -0.88 -15.21
N TRP A 196 10.71 -0.91 -13.87
CA TRP A 196 11.31 0.11 -13.02
C TRP A 196 12.84 0.16 -13.17
N GLY A 197 13.50 -0.99 -13.18
CA GLY A 197 14.94 -1.10 -13.39
C GLY A 197 15.36 -0.52 -14.74
N GLY A 198 14.61 -0.83 -15.80
CA GLY A 198 14.80 -0.24 -17.13
C GLY A 198 14.60 1.27 -17.15
N ALA A 199 13.57 1.79 -16.48
CA ALA A 199 13.30 3.22 -16.38
C ALA A 199 14.41 3.97 -15.63
N VAL A 200 14.87 3.44 -14.50
CA VAL A 200 16.00 3.99 -13.73
C VAL A 200 17.28 3.93 -14.56
N PHE A 201 17.54 2.81 -15.23
CA PHE A 201 18.71 2.65 -16.08
C PHE A 201 18.70 3.64 -17.25
N TYR A 202 17.56 3.80 -17.92
CA TYR A 202 17.38 4.81 -18.97
C TYR A 202 17.61 6.24 -18.45
N LEU A 203 17.08 6.56 -17.27
CA LEU A 203 17.31 7.86 -16.64
C LEU A 203 18.81 8.05 -16.37
N VAL A 204 19.49 7.09 -15.76
CA VAL A 204 20.95 7.18 -15.51
C VAL A 204 21.74 7.34 -16.81
N MET A 205 21.43 6.55 -17.84
CA MET A 205 22.12 6.66 -19.14
C MET A 205 21.98 8.05 -19.75
N THR A 206 20.76 8.59 -19.79
CA THR A 206 20.49 9.92 -20.36
C THR A 206 21.09 11.04 -19.52
N ARG A 207 21.10 10.92 -18.18
CA ARG A 207 21.69 11.94 -17.30
C ARG A 207 23.21 12.00 -17.38
N PHE A 208 23.86 10.85 -17.48
CA PHE A 208 25.32 10.77 -17.51
C PHE A 208 25.91 10.66 -18.92
N ASN A 209 25.07 10.77 -19.96
CA ASN A 209 25.45 10.58 -21.37
C ASN A 209 26.24 9.29 -21.60
N LEU A 210 25.87 8.22 -20.88
CA LEU A 210 26.49 6.91 -21.05
C LEU A 210 25.97 6.32 -22.36
N VAL A 211 26.88 5.94 -23.25
CA VAL A 211 26.53 5.32 -24.53
C VAL A 211 27.09 3.90 -24.55
N PHE A 212 26.20 2.93 -24.71
CA PHE A 212 26.57 1.53 -24.84
C PHE A 212 26.18 1.04 -26.25
N PRO A 213 27.15 0.81 -27.15
CA PRO A 213 26.85 0.45 -28.54
C PRO A 213 26.00 -0.82 -28.68
N PHE A 214 26.17 -1.79 -27.77
CA PHE A 214 25.41 -3.05 -27.79
C PHE A 214 23.91 -2.86 -27.46
N LEU A 215 23.50 -1.71 -26.89
CA LEU A 215 22.09 -1.41 -26.60
C LEU A 215 21.37 -0.73 -27.78
N ALA A 216 22.09 -0.27 -28.81
CA ALA A 216 21.47 0.41 -29.95
C ALA A 216 20.37 -0.43 -30.64
N PRO A 217 20.54 -1.75 -30.88
CA PRO A 217 19.47 -2.58 -31.43
C PRO A 217 18.24 -2.69 -30.52
N TRP A 218 18.48 -2.73 -29.20
CA TRP A 218 17.40 -2.78 -28.20
C TRP A 218 16.60 -1.48 -28.18
N PHE A 219 17.26 -0.32 -28.23
CA PHE A 219 16.58 0.97 -28.31
C PHE A 219 15.79 1.12 -29.61
N ALA A 220 16.33 0.67 -30.74
CA ALA A 220 15.62 0.68 -32.02
C ALA A 220 14.35 -0.18 -31.95
N PHE A 221 14.46 -1.41 -31.43
CA PHE A 221 13.31 -2.29 -31.19
C PHE A 221 12.27 -1.67 -30.24
N LEU A 222 12.71 -1.03 -29.15
CA LEU A 222 11.80 -0.34 -28.24
C LEU A 222 11.12 0.88 -28.88
N SER A 223 11.77 1.55 -29.84
CA SER A 223 11.22 2.73 -30.50
C SER A 223 10.12 2.42 -31.52
N GLU A 224 10.22 1.29 -32.24
CA GLU A 224 9.27 0.94 -33.31
C GLU A 224 7.98 0.29 -32.79
N GLY A 225 8.03 -0.45 -31.68
CA GLY A 225 6.85 -1.11 -31.09
C GLY A 225 6.87 -1.24 -29.56
N GLY A 226 7.98 -0.87 -28.92
CA GLY A 226 8.18 -1.05 -27.48
C GLY A 226 7.27 -0.18 -26.61
N LEU A 227 6.79 0.97 -27.10
CA LEU A 227 5.87 1.81 -26.32
C LEU A 227 4.54 1.09 -26.04
N TRP A 228 3.97 0.41 -27.06
CA TRP A 228 2.73 -0.36 -26.88
C TRP A 228 2.93 -1.56 -25.97
N ILE A 229 4.05 -2.26 -26.12
CA ILE A 229 4.40 -3.40 -25.26
C ILE A 229 4.61 -2.93 -23.82
N ALA A 230 5.36 -1.86 -23.60
CA ALA A 230 5.61 -1.30 -22.27
C ALA A 230 4.32 -0.79 -21.63
N LEU A 231 3.44 -0.13 -22.41
CA LEU A 231 2.13 0.32 -21.94
C LEU A 231 1.27 -0.87 -21.53
N PHE A 232 1.16 -1.91 -22.36
CA PHE A 232 0.37 -3.10 -22.06
C PHE A 232 0.92 -3.84 -20.83
N LEU A 233 2.24 -3.99 -20.77
CA LEU A 233 2.94 -4.66 -19.69
C LEU A 233 2.87 -3.87 -18.38
N ALA A 234 2.78 -2.53 -18.42
CA ALA A 234 2.54 -1.69 -17.26
C ALA A 234 1.05 -1.61 -16.86
N LEU A 235 0.13 -1.74 -17.81
CA LEU A 235 -1.31 -1.79 -17.53
C LEU A 235 -1.71 -3.06 -16.79
N LEU A 236 -1.07 -4.19 -17.10
CA LEU A 236 -1.33 -5.47 -16.46
C LEU A 236 -1.17 -5.41 -14.92
N PRO A 237 -0.03 -4.98 -14.33
CA PRO A 237 0.10 -4.85 -12.90
C PRO A 237 -0.85 -3.80 -12.31
N ILE A 238 -1.17 -2.72 -13.05
CA ILE A 238 -2.19 -1.76 -12.61
C ILE A 238 -3.55 -2.46 -12.48
N ALA A 239 -3.97 -3.23 -13.48
CA ALA A 239 -5.21 -4.00 -13.45
C ALA A 239 -5.24 -5.02 -12.30
N LEU A 240 -4.12 -5.71 -12.03
CA LEU A 240 -3.99 -6.61 -10.88
C LEU A 240 -4.16 -5.85 -9.55
N THR A 241 -3.49 -4.71 -9.38
CA THR A 241 -3.64 -3.89 -8.16
C THR A 241 -5.07 -3.38 -7.98
N MET A 242 -5.75 -3.00 -9.08
CA MET A 242 -7.15 -2.57 -9.06
C MET A 242 -8.11 -3.69 -8.68
N SER A 243 -7.90 -4.90 -9.23
CA SER A 243 -8.67 -6.09 -8.88
C SER A 243 -8.54 -6.42 -7.40
N LEU A 244 -7.32 -6.39 -6.86
CA LEU A 244 -7.07 -6.58 -5.43
C LEU A 244 -7.73 -5.50 -4.58
N LEU A 245 -7.57 -4.22 -4.96
CA LEU A 245 -8.17 -3.11 -4.22
C LEU A 245 -9.68 -3.25 -4.11
N TRP A 246 -10.33 -3.64 -5.20
CA TRP A 246 -11.77 -3.90 -5.22
C TRP A 246 -12.17 -5.02 -4.27
N LYS A 247 -11.49 -6.18 -4.37
CA LYS A 247 -11.78 -7.35 -3.51
C LYS A 247 -11.58 -7.05 -2.03
N ILE A 248 -10.47 -6.38 -1.68
CA ILE A 248 -10.16 -6.00 -0.30
C ILE A 248 -11.19 -5.00 0.23
N LYS A 249 -11.56 -3.98 -0.56
CA LYS A 249 -12.61 -3.03 -0.20
C LYS A 249 -13.91 -3.76 0.11
N GLU A 250 -14.32 -4.70 -0.73
CA GLU A 250 -15.58 -5.44 -0.56
C GLU A 250 -15.58 -6.29 0.70
N LEU A 251 -14.49 -7.01 0.98
CA LEU A 251 -14.36 -7.81 2.20
C LEU A 251 -14.36 -6.95 3.46
N VAL A 252 -13.66 -5.81 3.43
CA VAL A 252 -13.70 -4.86 4.55
C VAL A 252 -15.12 -4.34 4.75
N PHE A 253 -15.83 -3.98 3.66
CA PHE A 253 -17.21 -3.53 3.74
C PHE A 253 -18.13 -4.60 4.34
N GLN A 254 -18.06 -5.84 3.85
CA GLN A 254 -18.83 -6.96 4.40
C GLN A 254 -18.54 -7.20 5.89
N SER A 255 -17.27 -7.09 6.31
CA SER A 255 -16.89 -7.25 7.72
C SER A 255 -17.45 -6.17 8.66
N VAL A 256 -17.74 -4.97 8.13
CA VAL A 256 -18.30 -3.83 8.87
C VAL A 256 -19.82 -3.87 8.90
N PHE A 257 -20.46 -4.17 7.77
CA PHE A 257 -21.90 -3.94 7.57
C PHE A 257 -22.75 -5.21 7.61
N CYS A 258 -22.17 -6.39 7.42
CA CYS A 258 -22.89 -7.67 7.45
C CYS A 258 -22.65 -8.47 8.74
N ARG A 259 -22.15 -7.82 9.79
CA ARG A 259 -21.98 -8.37 11.14
C ARG A 259 -23.01 -7.75 12.08
#